data_AF-A0A7L4WFG2-F1
#
_entry.id   AF-A0A7L4WFG2-F1
#
_cell.length_a   1.000
_cell.length_b   1.000
_cell.length_c   1.000
_cell.angle_alpha   90.00
_cell.angle_beta   90.00
_cell.angle_gamma   90.00
#
_symmetry.space_group_name_H-M   'P 1'
#
loop_
_entity.id
_entity.type
_entity.pdbx_description
1 polymer ?
#
loop_
_entity_poly.entity_id
_entity_poly.type
_entity_poly.pdbx_seq_one_letter_code
_entity_poly.pdbx_strand_id
1 'polypeptide(L)'
;MHVFFLCVNYTIMTLRFKDNIKYVGTTYENIVKEFKKKYFVFYFNSWEHDLYNNPMESLIGELLMKIASEIDLETKETTIKNDVKDRLKEVGSKVLSRVIKKITADIIEIEDFTEPKKDNTPKITSIRSQKEAVNNLLQELSNITGKRILIIVDELDRCKPSYAVELLEVVKHFFTHDDVVFLFGTNKSELEHTIRSLYGQGFNGYKYLNRFFDFEFSLPSIDNMY
;
A
#
# COMPACT_ATOMS: atom_id res chain seq x y z
N MET A 1 7.88 -5.19 17.51
CA MET A 1 7.04 -5.92 16.53
C MET A 1 6.68 -4.87 15.49
N HIS A 2 7.29 -4.95 14.30
CA HIS A 2 7.47 -3.78 13.43
C HIS A 2 7.15 -4.14 11.98
N VAL A 3 6.03 -3.61 11.48
CA VAL A 3 5.87 -3.31 10.05
C VAL A 3 7.02 -2.41 9.67
N PHE A 4 7.76 -2.76 8.62
CA PHE A 4 8.90 -1.97 8.17
C PHE A 4 8.42 -0.87 7.24
N PHE A 5 8.73 0.37 7.61
CA PHE A 5 8.48 1.56 6.81
C PHE A 5 9.78 2.02 6.20
N LEU A 6 9.87 1.90 4.88
CA LEU A 6 11.03 2.33 4.14
C LEU A 6 10.75 3.59 3.33
N CYS A 7 11.54 4.63 3.52
CA CYS A 7 11.51 5.82 2.67
C CYS A 7 12.63 5.75 1.63
N VAL A 8 12.28 5.89 0.36
CA VAL A 8 13.21 6.02 -0.77
C VAL A 8 13.15 7.45 -1.28
N ASN A 9 14.21 8.20 -1.01
CA ASN A 9 14.35 9.57 -1.45
C ASN A 9 14.77 9.62 -2.92
N TYR A 10 13.92 10.23 -3.75
CA TYR A 10 14.30 10.63 -5.11
C TYR A 10 14.47 12.15 -5.18
N THR A 11 15.48 12.59 -5.93
CA THR A 11 15.59 13.99 -6.37
C THR A 11 14.67 14.16 -7.58
N ILE A 12 13.77 15.16 -7.55
CA ILE A 12 12.90 15.48 -8.69
C ILE A 12 13.79 15.79 -9.90
N MET A 13 13.88 14.82 -10.81
CA MET A 13 14.19 15.03 -12.21
C MET A 13 13.09 14.29 -12.94
N THR A 14 12.30 15.01 -13.72
CA THR A 14 11.20 14.49 -14.53
C THR A 14 11.63 13.17 -15.18
N LEU A 15 11.10 12.05 -14.67
CA LEU A 15 11.33 10.75 -15.25
C LEU A 15 10.52 10.65 -16.54
N ARG A 16 10.97 11.35 -17.58
CA ARG A 16 10.77 10.89 -18.95
C ARG A 16 11.62 9.64 -19.13
N PHE A 17 11.15 8.53 -18.56
CA PHE A 17 11.64 7.20 -18.88
C PHE A 17 11.18 6.84 -20.29
N LYS A 18 11.83 7.41 -21.28
CA LYS A 18 11.86 6.84 -22.63
C LYS A 18 13.32 6.71 -23.05
N ASP A 19 13.74 5.45 -23.07
CA ASP A 19 14.66 4.87 -24.04
C ASP A 19 16.16 4.71 -23.71
N ASN A 20 16.69 5.11 -22.55
CA ASN A 20 18.15 5.02 -22.34
C ASN A 20 18.67 4.56 -20.97
N ILE A 21 17.99 3.64 -20.28
CA ILE A 21 18.69 2.81 -19.28
C ILE A 21 19.11 1.51 -19.95
N LYS A 22 20.40 1.41 -20.30
CA LYS A 22 21.01 0.13 -20.66
C LYS A 22 21.23 -0.68 -19.38
N TYR A 23 20.22 -1.47 -19.01
CA TYR A 23 20.38 -2.50 -17.98
C TYR A 23 21.31 -3.58 -18.53
N VAL A 24 22.50 -3.72 -17.95
CA VAL A 24 23.48 -4.73 -18.38
C VAL A 24 23.22 -6.04 -17.64
N GLY A 25 22.68 -7.05 -18.33
CA GLY A 25 22.78 -8.47 -17.94
C GLY A 25 21.47 -9.21 -17.63
N THR A 26 21.52 -10.55 -17.76
CA THR A 26 20.46 -11.53 -17.44
C THR A 26 20.11 -11.62 -15.95
N THR A 27 20.82 -10.87 -15.10
CA THR A 27 20.71 -10.89 -13.64
C THR A 27 19.47 -10.16 -13.11
N TYR A 28 19.03 -9.06 -13.74
CA TYR A 28 17.92 -8.25 -13.21
C TYR A 28 16.55 -8.94 -13.37
N GLU A 29 16.28 -9.51 -14.53
CA GLU A 29 15.04 -10.26 -14.76
C GLU A 29 14.90 -11.42 -13.77
N ASN A 30 16.01 -12.09 -13.47
CA ASN A 30 16.07 -13.13 -12.46
C ASN A 30 15.83 -12.58 -11.05
N ILE A 31 16.42 -11.44 -10.69
CA ILE A 31 16.15 -10.77 -9.40
C ILE A 31 14.67 -10.42 -9.28
N VAL A 32 14.07 -9.78 -10.28
CA VAL A 32 12.65 -9.42 -10.28
C VAL A 32 11.77 -10.66 -10.21
N LYS A 33 12.13 -11.73 -10.92
CA LYS A 33 11.40 -13.01 -10.90
C LYS A 33 11.46 -13.66 -9.51
N GLU A 34 12.64 -13.73 -8.89
CA GLU A 34 12.79 -14.23 -7.52
C GLU A 34 12.09 -13.35 -6.49
N PHE A 35 12.08 -12.03 -6.71
CA PHE A 35 11.35 -11.08 -5.87
C PHE A 35 9.84 -11.33 -5.92
N LYS A 36 9.26 -11.45 -7.13
CA LYS A 36 7.83 -11.73 -7.35
C LYS A 36 7.37 -13.09 -6.80
N LYS A 37 8.29 -14.04 -6.60
CA LYS A 37 7.99 -15.31 -5.92
C LYS A 37 7.80 -15.12 -4.41
N LYS A 38 8.51 -14.17 -3.80
CA LYS A 38 8.53 -13.94 -2.35
C LYS A 38 7.53 -12.88 -1.88
N TYR A 39 7.21 -11.92 -2.75
CA TYR A 39 6.37 -10.78 -2.41
C TYR A 39 5.12 -10.69 -3.29
N PHE A 40 3.97 -10.48 -2.66
CA PHE A 40 2.81 -9.89 -3.28
C PHE A 40 3.02 -8.37 -3.29
N VAL A 41 3.03 -7.76 -4.46
CA VAL A 41 3.35 -6.34 -4.61
C VAL A 41 2.09 -5.55 -4.94
N PHE A 42 1.79 -4.58 -4.09
CA PHE A 42 0.74 -3.60 -4.27
C PHE A 42 1.37 -2.22 -4.48
N TYR A 43 0.99 -1.52 -5.53
CA TYR A 43 1.44 -0.17 -5.83
C TYR A 43 0.26 0.79 -5.66
N PHE A 44 0.49 1.89 -4.95
CA PHE A 44 -0.48 2.92 -4.65
C PHE A 44 0.13 4.30 -4.93
N ASN A 45 -0.41 5.02 -5.90
CA ASN A 45 -0.03 6.40 -6.16
C ASN A 45 -0.87 7.32 -5.26
N SER A 46 -0.24 7.93 -4.25
CA SER A 46 -0.96 8.75 -3.27
C SER A 46 -1.56 10.00 -3.90
N TRP A 47 -0.92 10.55 -4.93
CA TRP A 47 -1.33 11.80 -5.56
C TRP A 47 -2.55 11.59 -6.48
N GLU A 48 -2.62 10.47 -7.19
CA GLU A 48 -3.80 10.09 -7.98
C GLU A 48 -5.06 9.96 -7.11
N HIS A 49 -4.89 9.64 -5.83
CA HIS A 49 -5.96 9.43 -4.87
C HIS A 49 -6.12 10.57 -3.82
N ASP A 50 -5.41 11.69 -3.95
CA ASP A 50 -5.44 12.79 -2.95
C ASP A 50 -6.70 13.68 -3.03
N LEU A 51 -7.52 13.46 -4.07
CA LEU A 51 -8.83 14.08 -4.23
C LEU A 51 -9.90 13.41 -3.34
N TYR A 52 -9.68 12.16 -2.92
CA TYR A 52 -10.56 11.47 -1.99
C TYR A 52 -10.37 12.02 -0.58
N ASN A 53 -11.46 12.22 0.15
CA ASN A 53 -11.43 12.84 1.48
C ASN A 53 -10.89 11.92 2.59
N ASN A 54 -10.73 10.62 2.33
CA ASN A 54 -10.29 9.65 3.33
C ASN A 54 -9.17 8.74 2.76
N PRO A 55 -7.89 8.94 3.15
CA PRO A 55 -6.76 8.13 2.68
C PRO A 55 -6.90 6.63 2.98
N MET A 56 -7.56 6.29 4.10
CA MET A 56 -7.81 4.90 4.48
C MET A 56 -8.72 4.21 3.46
N GLU A 57 -9.83 4.85 3.11
CA GLU A 57 -10.79 4.30 2.14
C GLU A 57 -10.14 4.14 0.77
N SER A 58 -9.36 5.14 0.31
CA SER A 58 -8.66 5.04 -0.98
C SER A 58 -7.63 3.91 -1.00
N LEU A 59 -6.81 3.79 0.05
CA LEU A 59 -5.75 2.79 0.11
C LEU A 59 -6.33 1.37 0.19
N ILE A 60 -7.33 1.18 1.05
CA ILE A 60 -7.96 -0.14 1.23
C ILE A 60 -8.80 -0.49 0.00
N GLY A 61 -9.55 0.46 -0.58
CA GLY A 61 -10.34 0.24 -1.78
C GLY A 61 -9.48 -0.27 -2.94
N GLU A 62 -8.37 0.42 -3.24
CA GLU A 62 -7.44 -0.01 -4.29
C GLU A 62 -6.77 -1.35 -3.98
N LEU A 63 -6.42 -1.60 -2.72
CA LEU A 63 -5.89 -2.89 -2.30
C LEU A 63 -6.90 -4.02 -2.50
N LEU A 64 -8.16 -3.81 -2.12
CA LEU A 64 -9.24 -4.77 -2.32
C LEU A 64 -9.48 -5.04 -3.80
N MET A 65 -9.49 -4.00 -4.64
CA MET A 65 -9.63 -4.13 -6.09
C MET A 65 -8.47 -4.91 -6.70
N LYS A 66 -7.23 -4.61 -6.29
CA LYS A 66 -6.04 -5.38 -6.69
C LYS A 66 -6.20 -6.85 -6.31
N ILE A 67 -6.51 -7.16 -5.05
CA ILE A 67 -6.67 -8.53 -4.59
C ILE A 67 -7.80 -9.24 -5.34
N ALA A 68 -8.96 -8.60 -5.50
CA ALA A 68 -10.09 -9.18 -6.22
C ALA A 68 -9.74 -9.50 -7.68
N SER A 69 -9.02 -8.59 -8.37
CA SER A 69 -8.57 -8.82 -9.75
C SER A 69 -7.62 -10.00 -9.87
N GLU A 70 -6.69 -10.18 -8.91
CA GLU A 70 -5.75 -11.30 -8.90
C GLU A 70 -6.48 -12.64 -8.64
N ILE A 71 -7.53 -12.63 -7.80
CA ILE A 71 -8.39 -13.82 -7.58
C ILE A 71 -9.21 -14.17 -8.83
N ASP A 72 -9.84 -13.18 -9.46
CA ASP A 72 -10.70 -13.40 -10.63
C ASP A 72 -9.89 -13.87 -11.85
N LEU A 73 -8.66 -13.38 -12.02
CA LEU A 73 -7.76 -13.81 -13.09
C LEU A 73 -7.36 -15.29 -12.97
N GLU A 74 -7.26 -15.85 -11.75
CA GLU A 74 -6.99 -17.28 -11.55
C GLU A 74 -8.16 -18.19 -11.95
N THR A 75 -9.41 -17.68 -12.02
CA THR A 75 -10.58 -18.48 -12.42
C THR A 75 -10.71 -18.67 -13.93
N LYS A 76 -10.03 -17.84 -14.75
CA LYS A 76 -10.12 -17.88 -16.22
C LYS A 76 -8.98 -18.64 -16.91
N GLU A 77 -7.90 -18.98 -16.21
CA GLU A 77 -6.78 -19.77 -16.75
C GLU A 77 -6.86 -21.26 -16.36
N THR A 78 -7.63 -22.03 -17.11
CA THR A 78 -7.39 -23.47 -17.23
C THR A 78 -6.11 -23.67 -18.02
N THR A 79 -5.18 -24.45 -17.46
CA THR A 79 -3.87 -24.86 -18.04
C THR A 79 -2.70 -23.93 -17.67
N ILE A 80 -1.97 -24.28 -16.61
CA ILE A 80 -0.50 -24.41 -16.56
C ILE A 80 -0.16 -24.95 -15.16
N LYS A 81 0.57 -26.07 -15.13
CA LYS A 81 1.08 -26.75 -13.93
C LYS A 81 2.14 -25.90 -13.23
N ASN A 82 2.09 -25.84 -11.90
CA ASN A 82 3.20 -25.80 -10.93
C ASN A 82 2.59 -25.77 -9.52
N ASP A 83 3.06 -26.65 -8.62
CA ASP A 83 2.47 -27.12 -7.35
C ASP A 83 1.90 -26.10 -6.35
N VAL A 84 2.10 -24.80 -6.56
CA VAL A 84 1.46 -23.72 -5.77
C VAL A 84 0.05 -23.45 -6.26
N LYS A 85 -0.21 -23.63 -7.56
CA LYS A 85 -1.49 -23.34 -8.23
C LYS A 85 -2.63 -24.22 -7.71
N ASP A 86 -2.37 -25.44 -7.22
CA ASP A 86 -3.45 -26.39 -6.86
C ASP A 86 -3.96 -26.25 -5.42
N ARG A 87 -3.22 -25.57 -4.53
CA ARG A 87 -3.68 -25.22 -3.17
C ARG A 87 -4.38 -23.85 -3.09
N LEU A 88 -4.04 -22.94 -4.00
CA LEU A 88 -4.72 -21.65 -4.19
C LEU A 88 -6.14 -21.80 -4.77
N LYS A 89 -6.36 -22.81 -5.62
CA LYS A 89 -7.41 -22.84 -6.64
C LYS A 89 -8.88 -22.93 -6.20
N GLU A 90 -9.21 -23.17 -4.94
CA GLU A 90 -10.64 -23.21 -4.57
C GLU A 90 -10.95 -22.85 -3.11
N VAL A 91 -10.16 -23.34 -2.16
CA VAL A 91 -10.40 -23.05 -0.73
C VAL A 91 -9.90 -21.64 -0.38
N GLY A 92 -8.68 -21.28 -0.85
CA GLY A 92 -8.09 -19.97 -0.61
C GLY A 92 -8.91 -18.83 -1.23
N SER A 93 -9.27 -18.94 -2.51
CA SER A 93 -10.07 -17.92 -3.20
C SER A 93 -11.47 -17.71 -2.59
N LYS A 94 -12.13 -18.78 -2.14
CA LYS A 94 -13.43 -18.69 -1.43
C LYS A 94 -13.31 -18.05 -0.04
N VAL A 95 -12.21 -18.30 0.69
CA VAL A 95 -11.97 -17.64 1.98
C VAL A 95 -11.69 -16.16 1.77
N LEU A 96 -10.78 -15.84 0.86
CA LEU A 96 -10.37 -14.46 0.59
C LEU A 96 -11.52 -13.60 0.06
N SER A 97 -12.34 -14.14 -0.85
CA SER A 97 -13.55 -13.44 -1.33
C SER A 97 -14.59 -13.18 -0.25
N ARG A 98 -14.76 -14.09 0.73
CA ARG A 98 -15.64 -13.85 1.90
C ARG A 98 -15.09 -12.75 2.80
N VAL A 99 -13.78 -12.75 3.04
CA VAL A 99 -13.11 -11.72 3.85
C VAL A 99 -13.21 -10.35 3.16
N ILE A 100 -12.97 -10.28 1.86
CA ILE A 100 -13.15 -9.06 1.05
C ILE A 100 -14.60 -8.55 1.18
N LYS A 101 -15.61 -9.38 0.92
CA LYS A 101 -17.03 -8.96 1.02
C LYS A 101 -17.38 -8.42 2.40
N LYS A 102 -16.88 -9.05 3.47
CA LYS A 102 -17.09 -8.59 4.84
C LYS A 102 -16.46 -7.21 5.06
N ILE A 103 -15.21 -7.02 4.62
CA ILE A 103 -14.48 -5.76 4.75
C ILE A 103 -15.16 -4.65 3.97
N THR A 104 -15.59 -4.93 2.74
CA THR A 104 -16.30 -3.95 1.92
C THR A 104 -17.61 -3.53 2.59
N ALA A 105 -18.35 -4.45 3.21
CA ALA A 105 -19.55 -4.12 3.97
C ALA A 105 -19.25 -3.28 5.23
N ASP A 106 -18.20 -3.62 5.97
CA ASP A 106 -17.85 -2.96 7.25
C ASP A 106 -17.13 -1.60 7.07
N ILE A 107 -16.37 -1.41 5.98
CA ILE A 107 -15.56 -0.20 5.74
C ILE A 107 -16.26 0.78 4.82
N ILE A 108 -16.79 0.30 3.70
CA ILE A 108 -17.29 1.18 2.64
C ILE A 108 -18.74 1.55 2.88
N GLU A 109 -19.43 0.95 3.87
CA GLU A 109 -20.88 1.07 4.05
C GLU A 109 -21.52 1.03 2.66
N ILE A 110 -21.48 -0.12 1.97
CA ILE A 110 -22.32 -0.32 0.79
C ILE A 110 -23.76 -0.43 1.29
N GLU A 111 -24.29 0.67 1.83
CA GLU A 111 -25.70 0.96 1.78
C GLU A 111 -25.99 1.24 0.31
N ASP A 112 -26.83 0.40 -0.28
CA ASP A 112 -27.70 0.84 -1.38
C ASP A 112 -28.12 2.29 -1.06
N PHE A 113 -28.06 3.19 -2.04
CA PHE A 113 -28.28 4.64 -1.92
C PHE A 113 -29.69 5.06 -1.40
N THR A 114 -30.40 4.17 -0.72
CA THR A 114 -31.73 4.31 -0.16
C THR A 114 -31.74 3.88 1.31
N GLU A 115 -31.22 4.72 2.19
CA GLU A 115 -31.83 5.17 3.45
C GLU A 115 -30.75 5.65 4.44
N PRO A 116 -30.92 6.81 5.10
CA PRO A 116 -29.98 7.27 6.11
C PRO A 116 -30.22 6.49 7.41
N LYS A 117 -29.36 5.53 7.74
CA LYS A 117 -29.43 4.92 9.08
C LYS A 117 -28.87 5.87 10.13
N LYS A 118 -29.78 6.36 10.98
CA LYS A 118 -29.45 6.74 12.35
C LYS A 118 -28.91 5.50 13.05
N ASP A 119 -27.63 5.48 13.41
CA ASP A 119 -27.24 4.60 14.52
C ASP A 119 -26.13 5.18 15.40
N ASN A 120 -26.45 5.26 16.69
CA ASN A 120 -25.59 5.75 17.76
C ASN A 120 -24.72 4.59 18.28
N THR A 121 -24.02 3.89 17.40
CA THR A 121 -22.96 2.98 17.83
C THR A 121 -21.71 3.82 18.14
N PRO A 122 -20.98 3.56 19.25
CA PRO A 122 -19.80 4.33 19.55
C PRO A 122 -18.77 4.11 18.43
N LYS A 123 -18.40 5.18 17.73
CA LYS A 123 -17.42 5.22 16.63
C LYS A 123 -16.07 4.53 16.95
N ILE A 124 -15.80 4.29 18.24
CA ILE A 124 -14.63 3.57 18.76
C ILE A 124 -14.68 2.07 18.43
N THR A 125 -15.87 1.45 18.40
CA THR A 125 -16.01 0.04 18.02
C THR A 125 -15.80 -0.19 16.52
N SER A 126 -16.04 0.81 15.65
CA SER A 126 -15.88 0.64 14.19
C SER A 126 -14.39 0.66 13.78
N ILE A 127 -13.61 1.66 14.18
CA ILE A 127 -12.18 1.78 13.78
C ILE A 127 -11.36 0.54 14.17
N ARG A 128 -11.57 0.01 15.38
CA ARG A 128 -10.90 -1.21 15.82
C ARG A 128 -11.30 -2.42 14.97
N SER A 129 -12.58 -2.55 14.69
CA SER A 129 -13.11 -3.64 13.85
C SER A 129 -12.57 -3.55 12.42
N GLN A 130 -12.51 -2.35 11.85
CA GLN A 130 -11.95 -2.12 10.52
C GLN A 130 -10.46 -2.47 10.47
N LYS A 131 -9.69 -2.05 11.48
CA LYS A 131 -8.27 -2.44 11.63
C LYS A 131 -8.12 -3.96 11.71
N GLU A 132 -8.88 -4.63 12.57
CA GLU A 132 -8.84 -6.09 12.69
C GLU A 132 -9.20 -6.76 11.36
N ALA A 133 -10.22 -6.26 10.65
CA ALA A 133 -10.63 -6.80 9.36
C ALA A 133 -9.54 -6.67 8.28
N VAL A 134 -8.89 -5.50 8.17
CA VAL A 134 -7.75 -5.28 7.26
C VAL A 134 -6.59 -6.22 7.58
N ASN A 135 -6.20 -6.35 8.85
CA ASN A 135 -5.09 -7.23 9.21
C ASN A 135 -5.44 -8.71 8.97
N ASN A 136 -6.69 -9.13 9.20
CA ASN A 136 -7.15 -10.48 8.88
C ASN A 136 -7.10 -10.75 7.37
N LEU A 137 -7.48 -9.80 6.53
CA LEU A 137 -7.34 -9.92 5.07
C LEU A 137 -5.89 -10.11 4.65
N LEU A 138 -4.98 -9.29 5.18
CA LEU A 138 -3.57 -9.35 4.87
C LEU A 138 -2.97 -10.69 5.33
N GLN A 139 -3.37 -11.19 6.50
CA GLN A 139 -2.98 -12.50 7.00
C GLN A 139 -3.47 -13.64 6.09
N GLU A 140 -4.74 -13.63 5.69
CA GLU A 140 -5.30 -14.63 4.78
C GLU A 140 -4.61 -14.58 3.42
N LEU A 141 -4.39 -13.38 2.87
CA LEU A 141 -3.65 -13.19 1.62
C LEU A 141 -2.24 -13.77 1.72
N SER A 142 -1.52 -13.50 2.81
CA SER A 142 -0.17 -14.03 3.02
C SER A 142 -0.18 -15.55 3.16
N ASN A 143 -1.11 -16.11 3.93
CA ASN A 143 -1.25 -17.56 4.13
C ASN A 143 -1.55 -18.31 2.82
N ILE A 144 -2.43 -17.74 1.99
CA ILE A 144 -2.85 -18.35 0.72
C ILE A 144 -1.73 -18.26 -0.32
N THR A 145 -1.10 -17.09 -0.44
CA THR A 145 -0.07 -16.86 -1.46
C THR A 145 1.29 -17.43 -1.06
N GLY A 146 1.52 -17.63 0.25
CA GLY A 146 2.85 -17.94 0.81
C GLY A 146 3.84 -16.78 0.64
N LYS A 147 3.35 -15.56 0.42
CA LYS A 147 4.16 -14.37 0.14
C LYS A 147 4.01 -13.33 1.22
N ARG A 148 5.08 -12.56 1.42
CA ARG A 148 5.03 -11.29 2.17
C ARG A 148 4.35 -10.23 1.31
N ILE A 149 3.77 -9.22 1.93
CA ILE A 149 3.05 -8.16 1.25
C ILE A 149 3.93 -6.91 1.23
N LEU A 150 4.29 -6.45 0.03
CA LEU A 150 4.95 -5.16 -0.16
C LEU A 150 3.92 -4.15 -0.67
N ILE A 151 3.74 -3.08 0.07
CA ILE A 151 2.90 -1.94 -0.32
C ILE A 151 3.83 -0.77 -0.67
N ILE A 152 3.85 -0.41 -1.95
CA ILE A 152 4.60 0.73 -2.47
C ILE A 152 3.66 1.93 -2.50
N VAL A 153 4.02 2.98 -1.79
CA VAL A 153 3.28 4.24 -1.70
C VAL A 153 4.11 5.31 -2.41
N ASP A 154 3.61 5.85 -3.50
CA ASP A 154 4.35 6.79 -4.35
C ASP A 154 3.75 8.20 -4.31
N GLU A 155 4.55 9.19 -4.70
CA GLU A 155 4.19 10.60 -4.89
C GLU A 155 3.54 11.30 -3.67
N LEU A 156 3.80 10.81 -2.45
CA LEU A 156 3.22 11.34 -1.22
C LEU A 156 3.54 12.82 -0.96
N ASP A 157 4.72 13.28 -1.40
CA ASP A 157 5.15 14.68 -1.30
C ASP A 157 4.31 15.65 -2.14
N ARG A 158 3.55 15.16 -3.13
CA ARG A 158 2.69 15.99 -4.00
C ARG A 158 1.25 16.10 -3.51
N CYS A 159 0.85 15.27 -2.57
CA CYS A 159 -0.48 15.31 -2.00
C CYS A 159 -0.73 16.61 -1.23
N LYS A 160 -2.01 16.96 -1.05
CA LYS A 160 -2.42 17.99 -0.07
C LYS A 160 -1.80 17.71 1.32
N PRO A 161 -1.37 18.74 2.06
CA PRO A 161 -0.73 18.58 3.36
C PRO A 161 -1.50 17.71 4.37
N SER A 162 -2.82 17.90 4.47
CA SER A 162 -3.66 17.11 5.36
C SER A 162 -3.73 15.64 4.94
N TYR A 163 -3.87 15.38 3.64
CA TYR A 163 -3.93 14.02 3.10
C TYR A 163 -2.62 13.26 3.34
N ALA A 164 -1.48 13.91 3.10
CA ALA A 164 -0.17 13.27 3.29
C ALA A 164 0.05 12.84 4.75
N VAL A 165 -0.27 13.72 5.69
CA VAL A 165 -0.19 13.43 7.14
C VAL A 165 -1.16 12.33 7.54
N GLU A 166 -2.41 12.42 7.11
CA GLU A 166 -3.44 11.44 7.45
C GLU A 166 -3.12 10.06 6.86
N LEU A 167 -2.58 9.97 5.64
CA LEU A 167 -2.14 8.70 5.06
C LEU A 167 -1.00 8.08 5.90
N LEU A 168 -0.01 8.86 6.32
CA LEU A 168 1.07 8.38 7.19
C LEU A 168 0.52 7.83 8.53
N GLU A 169 -0.45 8.51 9.13
CA GLU A 169 -1.11 8.09 10.36
C GLU A 169 -1.93 6.81 10.16
N VAL A 170 -2.73 6.74 9.09
CA VAL A 170 -3.49 5.55 8.70
C VAL A 170 -2.57 4.36 8.54
N VAL A 171 -1.48 4.49 7.78
CA VAL A 171 -0.58 3.37 7.56
C VAL A 171 0.03 2.90 8.89
N LYS A 172 0.52 3.82 9.72
CA LYS A 172 1.15 3.48 11.01
C LYS A 172 0.19 2.83 12.00
N HIS A 173 -1.08 3.21 11.98
CA HIS A 173 -2.07 2.74 12.94
C HIS A 173 -2.85 1.53 12.49
N PHE A 174 -3.17 1.40 11.20
CA PHE A 174 -4.00 0.30 10.69
C PHE A 174 -3.20 -0.94 10.35
N PHE A 175 -1.97 -0.80 9.84
CA PHE A 175 -1.20 -1.95 9.41
C PHE A 175 -0.25 -2.39 10.52
N THR A 176 -0.54 -3.56 11.09
CA THR A 176 0.24 -4.12 12.21
C THR A 176 0.71 -5.54 11.96
N HIS A 177 0.44 -6.10 10.78
CA HIS A 177 0.79 -7.46 10.43
C HIS A 177 2.26 -7.56 9.96
N ASP A 178 3.05 -8.45 10.56
CA ASP A 178 4.50 -8.54 10.36
C ASP A 178 4.93 -8.96 8.93
N ASP A 179 4.03 -9.55 8.15
CA ASP A 179 4.27 -9.88 6.75
C ASP A 179 4.09 -8.70 5.81
N VAL A 180 3.71 -7.53 6.33
CA VAL A 180 3.53 -6.30 5.54
C VAL A 180 4.76 -5.42 5.65
N VAL A 181 5.22 -4.93 4.50
CA VAL A 181 6.30 -3.95 4.37
C VAL A 181 5.77 -2.77 3.56
N PHE A 182 5.99 -1.56 4.05
CA PHE A 182 5.70 -0.34 3.31
C PHE A 182 6.96 0.26 2.72
N LEU A 183 6.88 0.65 1.46
CA LEU A 183 7.92 1.34 0.71
C LEU A 183 7.35 2.67 0.19
N PHE A 184 7.75 3.77 0.80
CA PHE A 184 7.40 5.12 0.38
C PHE A 184 8.43 5.63 -0.62
N GLY A 185 8.04 5.81 -1.88
CA GLY A 185 8.77 6.60 -2.86
C GLY A 185 8.35 8.05 -2.71
N THR A 186 9.23 8.92 -2.22
CA THR A 186 8.90 10.34 -2.02
C THR A 186 10.14 11.21 -2.07
N ASN A 187 9.97 12.49 -2.36
CA ASN A 187 10.99 13.49 -2.03
C ASN A 187 10.80 13.95 -0.58
N LYS A 188 11.60 13.44 0.36
CA LYS A 188 11.48 13.78 1.79
C LYS A 188 11.62 15.27 2.08
N SER A 189 12.41 16.02 1.31
CA SER A 189 12.53 17.47 1.50
C SER A 189 11.20 18.17 1.20
N GLU A 190 10.55 17.79 0.10
CA GLU A 190 9.24 18.32 -0.28
C GLU A 190 8.17 17.86 0.71
N LEU A 191 8.20 16.59 1.13
CA LEU A 191 7.28 16.09 2.16
C LEU A 191 7.42 16.83 3.49
N GLU A 192 8.65 17.17 3.90
CA GLU A 192 8.90 18.01 5.08
C GLU A 192 8.25 19.40 4.92
N HIS A 193 8.40 20.02 3.76
CA HIS A 193 7.77 21.32 3.46
C HIS A 193 6.24 21.22 3.50
N THR A 194 5.68 20.17 2.91
CA THR A 194 4.26 19.84 2.96
C THR A 194 3.77 19.75 4.41
N ILE A 195 4.47 19.05 5.29
CA ILE A 195 4.10 18.92 6.71
C ILE A 195 4.24 20.25 7.47
N ARG A 196 5.30 21.02 7.21
CA ARG A 196 5.48 22.35 7.81
C ARG A 196 4.36 23.32 7.43
N SER A 197 3.79 23.20 6.24
CA SER A 197 2.67 24.03 5.82
C SER A 197 1.41 23.79 6.67
N LEU A 198 1.24 22.59 7.24
CA LEU A 198 0.09 22.23 8.08
C LEU A 198 0.26 22.67 9.54
N TYR A 199 1.46 22.52 10.11
CA TYR A 199 1.73 22.78 11.53
C TYR A 199 2.41 24.14 11.81
N GLY A 200 2.79 24.88 10.76
CA GLY A 200 3.40 26.20 10.84
C GLY A 200 4.93 26.19 10.69
N GLN A 201 5.49 27.37 10.39
CA GLN A 201 6.88 27.54 9.97
C GLN A 201 7.93 27.12 11.02
N GLY A 202 7.59 27.16 12.30
CA GLY A 202 8.45 26.71 13.41
C GLY A 202 8.41 25.20 13.68
N PHE A 203 7.57 24.45 12.99
CA PHE A 203 7.44 23.01 13.19
C PHE A 203 8.62 22.25 12.58
N ASN A 204 9.16 21.28 13.31
CA ASN A 204 10.23 20.43 12.81
C ASN A 204 9.64 19.22 12.06
N GLY A 205 9.36 19.41 10.76
CA GLY A 205 8.79 18.36 9.90
C GLY A 205 9.73 17.16 9.74
N TYR A 206 11.04 17.38 9.70
CA TYR A 206 12.04 16.30 9.66
C TYR A 206 11.90 15.33 10.85
N LYS A 207 11.86 15.86 12.08
CA LYS A 207 11.72 15.05 13.31
C LYS A 207 10.35 14.36 13.38
N TYR A 208 9.32 14.97 12.80
CA TYR A 208 8.00 14.35 12.71
C TYR A 208 8.03 13.12 11.79
N LEU A 209 8.61 13.24 10.59
CA LEU A 209 8.75 12.14 9.62
C LEU A 209 9.55 10.95 10.16
N ASN A 210 10.59 11.20 10.96
CA ASN A 210 11.38 10.14 11.60
C ASN A 210 10.56 9.24 12.57
N ARG A 211 9.32 9.60 12.91
CA ARG A 211 8.40 8.73 13.69
C ARG A 211 7.71 7.67 12.83
N PHE A 212 7.63 7.91 11.52
CA PHE A 212 6.93 7.05 10.59
C PHE A 212 7.85 6.02 9.97
N PHE A 213 9.03 6.45 9.51
CA PHE A 213 10.01 5.60 8.81
C PHE A 213 10.98 4.91 9.77
N ASP A 214 11.16 3.61 9.61
CA ASP A 214 12.16 2.85 10.37
C ASP A 214 13.53 2.90 9.68
N PHE A 215 13.52 2.95 8.34
CA PHE A 215 14.71 3.01 7.51
C PHE A 215 14.54 4.03 6.38
N GLU A 216 15.64 4.67 6.00
CA GLU A 216 15.68 5.64 4.91
C GLU A 216 16.83 5.30 3.98
N PHE A 217 16.53 5.29 2.69
CA PHE A 217 17.52 5.15 1.62
C PHE A 217 17.41 6.32 0.67
N SER A 218 18.55 6.80 0.19
CA SER A 218 18.61 7.78 -0.90
C SER A 218 19.06 7.06 -2.15
N LEU A 219 18.31 7.25 -3.25
CA LEU A 219 18.79 6.81 -4.54
C LEU A 219 20.02 7.64 -4.93
N PRO A 220 21.06 7.02 -5.52
CA PRO A 220 22.23 7.76 -5.96
C PRO A 220 21.84 8.80 -7.02
N SER A 221 22.49 9.96 -6.99
CA SER A 221 22.37 10.94 -8.06
C SER A 221 22.86 10.34 -9.38
N ILE A 222 22.07 10.51 -10.43
CA ILE A 222 22.38 9.96 -11.77
C ILE A 222 23.71 10.52 -12.32
N ASP A 223 24.18 11.66 -11.82
CA ASP A 223 25.46 12.28 -12.20
C ASP A 223 26.70 11.39 -11.92
N ASN A 224 26.59 10.34 -11.09
CA ASN A 224 27.70 9.41 -10.81
C ASN A 224 27.62 8.09 -11.60
N MET A 225 26.77 8.01 -12.64
CA MET A 225 26.58 6.79 -13.44
C MET A 225 27.14 6.86 -14.88
N TYR A 226 28.06 7.79 -15.15
CA TYR A 226 28.75 7.93 -16.43
C TYR A 226 30.27 7.91 -16.28
#